data_AF-A0A1E9AA68-F1
#
_entry.id   AF-A0A1E9AA68-F1
#
_cell.length_a   1.000
_cell.length_b   1.000
_cell.length_c   1.000
_cell.angle_alpha   90.00
_cell.angle_beta   90.00
_cell.angle_gamma   90.00
#
_symmetry.space_group_name_H-M   'P 1'
#
loop_
_entity.id
_entity.type
_entity.pdbx_description
1 polymer ?
#
loop_
_entity_poly.entity_id
_entity_poly.type
_entity_poly.pdbx_seq_one_letter_code
_entity_poly.pdbx_strand_id
1 'polypeptide(L)'
;MAKVQNNKQQEEFEFSVQRPTKSEKFIALIFYLPTLLVPLDFFGLVNMNYILPQLNNLGDWVIIAIFIIWIALPYIIAIVIWFVIRKRSTFINEVGKAAFNFGFSFLFWLTIMILSIFAVMVILNRNYHADANLLSILIGILFLFFVLPFCLLIIFGMTIAGIIMTLQGIVPKFPLLFKFFKYKN
;
A
#
# COMPACT_ATOMS: atom_id res chain seq x y z
N MET A 1 12.46 -42.64 -18.15
CA MET A 1 12.06 -41.49 -17.31
C MET A 1 12.68 -40.14 -17.72
N ALA A 2 13.33 -40.01 -18.88
CA ALA A 2 14.03 -38.77 -19.28
C ALA A 2 13.20 -37.73 -20.07
N LYS A 3 12.00 -38.09 -20.57
CA LYS A 3 11.17 -37.18 -21.41
C LYS A 3 10.36 -36.14 -20.63
N VAL A 4 10.03 -36.40 -19.35
CA VAL A 4 9.15 -35.52 -18.55
C VAL A 4 9.89 -34.29 -18.01
N GLN A 5 11.20 -34.41 -17.77
CA GLN A 5 12.03 -33.31 -17.27
C GLN A 5 12.31 -32.25 -18.34
N ASN A 6 12.46 -32.69 -19.60
CA ASN A 6 12.75 -31.79 -20.72
C ASN A 6 11.56 -30.87 -21.06
N ASN A 7 10.33 -31.39 -20.95
CA ASN A 7 9.12 -30.58 -21.18
C ASN A 7 8.90 -29.51 -20.10
N LYS A 8 9.20 -29.79 -18.82
CA LYS A 8 9.09 -28.77 -17.76
C LYS A 8 10.12 -27.65 -17.90
N GLN A 9 11.35 -28.00 -18.26
CA GLN A 9 12.40 -27.02 -18.49
C GLN A 9 12.18 -26.21 -19.77
N GLN A 10 11.63 -26.82 -20.83
CA GLN A 10 11.21 -26.09 -22.03
C GLN A 10 9.99 -25.19 -21.79
N GLU A 11 9.01 -25.62 -21.00
CA GLU A 11 7.91 -24.74 -20.57
C GLU A 11 8.44 -23.57 -19.74
N GLU A 12 9.36 -23.79 -18.78
CA GLU A 12 10.01 -22.70 -18.02
C GLU A 12 10.89 -21.78 -18.89
N PHE A 13 11.53 -22.31 -19.93
CA PHE A 13 12.35 -21.51 -20.86
C PHE A 13 11.50 -20.72 -21.87
N GLU A 14 10.41 -21.27 -22.39
CA GLU A 14 9.47 -20.52 -23.23
C GLU A 14 8.64 -19.51 -22.41
N PHE A 15 8.31 -19.85 -21.15
CA PHE A 15 7.63 -18.92 -20.21
C PHE A 15 8.53 -17.77 -19.73
N SER A 16 9.85 -17.94 -19.70
CA SER A 16 10.78 -16.90 -19.24
C SER A 16 11.21 -15.91 -20.32
N VAL A 17 10.90 -16.17 -21.60
CA VAL A 17 11.36 -15.36 -22.74
C VAL A 17 10.24 -14.55 -23.41
N GLN A 18 8.99 -14.67 -22.96
CA GLN A 18 7.92 -13.80 -23.48
C GLN A 18 8.01 -12.43 -22.80
N ARG A 19 8.74 -11.50 -23.46
CA ARG A 19 8.80 -10.10 -23.01
C ARG A 19 7.37 -9.57 -22.86
N PRO A 20 7.02 -8.98 -21.70
CA PRO A 20 5.66 -8.53 -21.45
C PRO A 20 5.26 -7.49 -22.49
N THR A 21 4.09 -7.67 -23.07
CA THR A 21 3.50 -6.80 -24.06
C THR A 21 3.19 -5.42 -23.45
N LYS A 22 3.06 -4.39 -24.29
CA LYS A 22 2.73 -3.04 -23.83
C LYS A 22 1.39 -3.01 -23.06
N SER A 23 0.42 -3.82 -23.46
CA SER A 23 -0.87 -3.95 -22.79
C SER A 23 -0.75 -4.59 -21.41
N GLU A 24 0.03 -5.65 -21.25
CA GLU A 24 0.27 -6.29 -19.94
C GLU A 24 0.94 -5.33 -18.96
N LYS A 25 1.91 -4.55 -19.43
CA LYS A 25 2.59 -3.51 -18.63
C LYS A 25 1.60 -2.44 -18.17
N PHE A 26 0.71 -2.00 -19.05
CA PHE A 26 -0.31 -0.99 -18.72
C PHE A 26 -1.35 -1.52 -17.74
N ILE A 27 -1.79 -2.77 -17.92
CA ILE A 27 -2.73 -3.43 -17.00
C ILE A 27 -2.09 -3.60 -15.61
N ALA A 28 -0.81 -4.00 -15.55
CA ALA A 28 -0.09 -4.20 -14.30
C ALA A 28 0.09 -2.90 -13.49
N LEU A 29 0.07 -1.75 -14.17
CA LEU A 29 0.13 -0.41 -13.57
C LEU A 29 -1.08 -0.12 -12.67
N ILE A 30 -2.26 -0.65 -13.01
CA ILE A 30 -3.50 -0.47 -12.25
C ILE A 30 -3.35 -0.99 -10.81
N PHE A 31 -2.51 -2.01 -10.59
CA PHE A 31 -2.32 -2.59 -9.25
C PHE A 31 -1.57 -1.67 -8.28
N TYR A 32 -0.81 -0.70 -8.78
CA TYR A 32 -0.12 0.30 -7.95
C TYR A 32 -0.99 1.51 -7.63
N LEU A 33 -2.07 1.71 -8.38
CA LEU A 33 -2.94 2.89 -8.24
C LEU A 33 -3.48 3.06 -6.82
N PRO A 34 -3.99 2.01 -6.14
CA PRO A 34 -4.47 2.15 -4.76
C PRO A 34 -3.37 2.65 -3.81
N THR A 35 -2.16 2.10 -3.91
CA THR A 35 -1.03 2.49 -3.05
C THR A 35 -0.50 3.89 -3.37
N LEU A 36 -0.58 4.31 -4.64
CA LEU A 36 -0.23 5.66 -5.07
C LEU A 36 -1.19 6.72 -4.51
N LEU A 37 -2.46 6.38 -4.32
CA LEU A 37 -3.49 7.29 -3.80
C LEU A 37 -3.37 7.50 -2.28
N VAL A 38 -2.84 6.53 -1.52
CA VAL A 38 -2.80 6.62 -0.05
C VAL A 38 -2.12 7.91 0.47
N PRO A 39 -0.93 8.33 -0.02
CA PRO A 39 -0.36 9.62 0.39
C PRO A 39 -1.25 10.83 0.11
N LEU A 40 -1.98 10.82 -1.01
CA LEU A 40 -2.91 11.88 -1.39
C LEU A 40 -4.14 11.88 -0.47
N ASP A 41 -4.67 10.70 -0.15
CA ASP A 41 -5.82 10.55 0.75
C ASP A 41 -5.50 11.05 2.16
N PHE A 42 -4.30 10.75 2.67
CA PHE A 42 -3.83 11.27 3.96
C PHE A 42 -3.61 12.78 3.94
N PHE A 43 -3.05 13.33 2.86
CA PHE A 43 -2.92 14.78 2.71
C PHE A 43 -4.29 15.46 2.63
N GLY A 44 -5.25 14.85 1.94
CA GLY A 44 -6.65 15.27 1.92
C GLY A 44 -7.25 15.29 3.32
N LEU A 45 -7.07 14.21 4.10
CA LEU A 45 -7.63 14.08 5.45
C LEU A 45 -7.07 15.14 6.43
N VAL A 46 -5.77 15.39 6.41
CA VAL A 46 -5.16 16.44 7.26
C VAL A 46 -5.76 17.82 6.93
N ASN A 47 -6.14 18.03 5.67
CA ASN A 47 -6.74 19.28 5.21
C ASN A 47 -8.28 19.29 5.23
N MET A 48 -8.96 18.16 5.48
CA MET A 48 -10.43 18.07 5.43
C MET A 48 -11.12 19.00 6.44
N ASN A 49 -10.50 19.23 7.59
CA ASN A 49 -10.98 20.20 8.59
C ASN A 49 -11.11 21.63 8.03
N TYR A 50 -10.34 21.96 6.97
CA TYR A 50 -10.38 23.26 6.30
C TYR A 50 -11.25 23.25 5.04
N ILE A 51 -11.42 22.10 4.38
CA ILE A 51 -12.04 21.99 3.05
C ILE A 51 -13.54 21.69 3.13
N LEU A 52 -14.00 20.86 4.08
CA LEU A 52 -15.42 20.56 4.30
C LEU A 52 -15.79 20.73 5.79
N PRO A 53 -16.04 21.96 6.28
CA PRO A 53 -16.52 22.17 7.65
C PRO A 53 -17.87 21.48 7.94
N GLN A 54 -18.62 21.10 6.89
CA GLN A 54 -19.86 20.33 7.00
C GLN A 54 -19.65 18.91 7.54
N LEU A 55 -18.45 18.33 7.38
CA LEU A 55 -18.13 17.02 7.98
C LEU A 55 -18.02 17.09 9.51
N ASN A 56 -17.73 18.25 10.10
CA ASN A 56 -17.66 18.40 11.57
C ASN A 56 -19.04 18.21 12.24
N ASN A 57 -20.13 18.25 11.47
CA ASN A 57 -21.48 17.98 11.97
C ASN A 57 -21.79 16.46 11.98
N LEU A 58 -20.96 15.63 11.36
CA LEU A 58 -21.07 14.18 11.42
C LEU A 58 -20.35 13.70 12.68
N GLY A 59 -20.87 12.65 13.31
CA GLY A 59 -20.16 12.01 14.42
C GLY A 59 -18.82 11.44 13.97
N ASP A 60 -17.77 11.56 14.80
CA ASP A 60 -16.40 11.14 14.51
C ASP A 60 -16.30 9.72 13.92
N TRP A 61 -17.14 8.79 14.40
CA TRP A 61 -17.21 7.41 13.92
C TRP A 61 -17.62 7.28 12.46
N VAL A 62 -18.52 8.15 11.98
CA VAL A 62 -18.97 8.18 10.58
C VAL A 62 -17.84 8.66 9.68
N ILE A 63 -17.11 9.69 10.12
CA ILE A 63 -15.95 10.23 9.39
C ILE A 63 -14.88 9.15 9.23
N ILE A 64 -14.56 8.44 10.32
CA ILE A 64 -13.61 7.32 10.30
C ILE A 64 -14.08 6.20 9.35
N ALA A 65 -15.36 5.82 9.40
CA ALA A 65 -15.90 4.78 8.53
C ALA A 65 -15.81 5.14 7.04
N ILE A 66 -16.15 6.38 6.68
CA ILE A 66 -16.03 6.91 5.32
C ILE A 66 -14.57 6.81 4.86
N PHE A 67 -13.62 7.21 5.70
CA PHE A 67 -12.20 7.19 5.36
C PHE A 67 -11.66 5.76 5.17
N ILE A 68 -12.05 4.82 6.04
CA ILE A 68 -11.67 3.41 5.90
C ILE A 68 -12.19 2.86 4.57
N ILE A 69 -13.45 3.14 4.22
CA ILE A 69 -14.05 2.70 2.95
C ILE A 69 -13.32 3.35 1.77
N TRP A 70 -12.98 4.63 1.86
CA TRP A 70 -12.26 5.37 0.82
C TRP A 70 -10.92 4.75 0.49
N ILE A 71 -10.13 4.35 1.50
CA ILE A 71 -8.85 3.66 1.29
C ILE A 71 -9.07 2.21 0.85
N ALA A 72 -10.01 1.48 1.46
CA ALA A 72 -10.16 0.04 1.21
C ALA A 72 -10.75 -0.28 -0.18
N LEU A 73 -11.69 0.53 -0.67
CA LEU A 73 -12.43 0.25 -1.90
C LEU A 73 -11.52 0.15 -3.14
N PRO A 74 -10.55 1.06 -3.39
CA PRO A 74 -9.59 0.92 -4.48
C PRO A 74 -8.79 -0.40 -4.43
N TYR A 75 -8.39 -0.85 -3.24
CA TYR A 75 -7.69 -2.14 -3.08
C TYR A 75 -8.61 -3.32 -3.44
N ILE A 76 -9.86 -3.31 -2.96
CA ILE A 76 -10.83 -4.37 -3.28
C ILE A 76 -11.04 -4.45 -4.80
N ILE A 77 -11.28 -3.32 -5.46
CA ILE A 77 -11.47 -3.26 -6.91
C ILE A 77 -10.24 -3.80 -7.64
N ALA A 78 -9.04 -3.34 -7.28
CA ALA A 78 -7.80 -3.78 -7.91
C ALA A 78 -7.55 -5.29 -7.73
N ILE A 79 -7.87 -5.85 -6.56
CA ILE A 79 -7.74 -7.29 -6.28
C ILE A 79 -8.73 -8.11 -7.10
N VAL A 80 -9.98 -7.65 -7.21
CA VAL A 80 -11.00 -8.31 -8.05
C VAL A 80 -10.54 -8.33 -9.50
N ILE A 81 -10.06 -7.18 -10.01
CA ILE A 81 -9.49 -7.09 -11.36
C ILE A 81 -8.35 -8.10 -11.51
N TRP A 82 -7.37 -8.08 -10.60
CA TRP A 82 -6.24 -9.01 -10.62
C TRP A 82 -6.68 -10.48 -10.62
N PHE A 83 -7.66 -10.86 -9.80
CA PHE A 83 -8.16 -12.24 -9.75
C PHE A 83 -8.69 -12.74 -11.10
N VAL A 84 -9.31 -11.84 -11.87
CA VAL A 84 -9.87 -12.15 -13.20
C VAL A 84 -8.78 -12.30 -14.26
N ILE A 85 -7.74 -11.45 -14.21
CA ILE A 85 -6.72 -11.37 -15.28
C ILE A 85 -5.42 -12.10 -14.97
N ARG A 86 -5.15 -12.48 -13.73
CA ARG A 86 -3.88 -13.11 -13.30
C ARG A 86 -3.54 -14.41 -14.03
N LYS A 87 -4.55 -15.12 -14.57
CA LYS A 87 -4.34 -16.36 -15.33
C LYS A 87 -3.91 -16.11 -16.77
N ARG A 88 -4.03 -14.88 -17.27
CA ARG A 88 -3.71 -14.52 -18.66
C ARG A 88 -2.21 -14.32 -18.88
N SER A 89 -1.46 -14.00 -17.82
CA SER A 89 -0.03 -13.70 -17.90
C SER A 89 0.66 -13.91 -16.56
N THR A 90 1.79 -14.62 -16.57
CA THR A 90 2.63 -14.80 -15.39
C THR A 90 3.19 -13.48 -14.90
N PHE A 91 3.53 -12.55 -15.82
CA PHE A 91 4.00 -11.22 -15.46
C PHE A 91 2.95 -10.43 -14.67
N ILE A 92 1.70 -10.40 -15.15
CA ILE A 92 0.59 -9.73 -14.44
C ILE A 92 0.37 -10.36 -13.05
N ASN A 93 0.45 -11.69 -12.96
CA ASN A 93 0.29 -12.39 -11.69
C ASN A 93 1.38 -11.97 -10.69
N GLU A 94 2.65 -12.02 -11.09
CA GLU A 94 3.78 -11.72 -10.22
C GLU A 94 3.86 -10.23 -9.85
N VAL A 95 3.59 -9.33 -10.79
CA VAL A 95 3.50 -7.88 -10.49
C VAL A 95 2.34 -7.60 -9.55
N GLY A 96 1.16 -8.17 -9.79
CA GLY A 96 0.02 -7.98 -8.90
C GLY A 96 0.29 -8.48 -7.48
N LYS A 97 0.91 -9.66 -7.31
CA LYS A 97 1.35 -10.13 -5.99
C LYS A 97 2.31 -9.16 -5.33
N ALA A 98 3.32 -8.67 -6.06
CA ALA A 98 4.30 -7.73 -5.54
C ALA A 98 3.64 -6.41 -5.10
N ALA A 99 2.77 -5.85 -5.95
CA ALA A 99 2.04 -4.61 -5.68
C ALA A 99 1.10 -4.74 -4.46
N PHE A 100 0.29 -5.81 -4.38
CA PHE A 100 -0.61 -6.00 -3.24
C PHE A 100 0.12 -6.34 -1.95
N ASN A 101 1.15 -7.19 -1.99
CA ASN A 101 1.97 -7.46 -0.80
C ASN A 101 2.61 -6.17 -0.29
N PHE A 102 3.08 -5.30 -1.19
CA PHE A 102 3.61 -3.99 -0.84
C PHE A 102 2.57 -3.08 -0.22
N GLY A 103 1.44 -2.86 -0.90
CA GLY A 103 0.37 -2.00 -0.39
C GLY A 103 -0.17 -2.48 0.97
N PHE A 104 -0.39 -3.79 1.15
CA PHE A 104 -0.87 -4.33 2.42
C PHE A 104 0.16 -4.30 3.54
N SER A 105 1.42 -4.65 3.24
CA SER A 105 2.51 -4.54 4.24
C SER A 105 2.62 -3.10 4.71
N PHE A 106 2.57 -2.15 3.77
CA PHE A 106 2.60 -0.74 4.10
C PHE A 106 1.42 -0.29 4.96
N LEU A 107 0.18 -0.57 4.53
CA LEU A 107 -1.02 -0.20 5.30
C LEU A 107 -0.97 -0.77 6.72
N PHE A 108 -0.53 -2.02 6.88
CA PHE A 108 -0.35 -2.64 8.18
C PHE A 108 0.66 -1.90 9.06
N TRP A 109 1.87 -1.60 8.55
CA TRP A 109 2.88 -0.86 9.29
C TRP A 109 2.44 0.56 9.62
N LEU A 110 1.75 1.24 8.70
CA LEU A 110 1.18 2.56 8.93
C LEU A 110 0.17 2.54 10.07
N THR A 111 -0.75 1.58 10.07
CA THR A 111 -1.73 1.40 11.14
C THR A 111 -1.04 1.14 12.49
N ILE A 112 -0.02 0.29 12.53
CA ILE A 112 0.75 0.06 13.77
C ILE A 112 1.39 1.36 14.27
N MET A 113 2.03 2.15 13.40
CA MET A 113 2.64 3.41 13.80
C MET A 113 1.62 4.39 14.38
N ILE A 114 0.48 4.58 13.71
CA ILE A 114 -0.59 5.48 14.18
C ILE A 114 -1.13 5.01 15.55
N LEU A 115 -1.42 3.71 15.70
CA LEU A 115 -1.90 3.14 16.96
C LEU A 115 -0.87 3.26 18.08
N SER A 116 0.41 3.11 17.77
CA SER A 116 1.50 3.23 18.75
C SER A 116 1.59 4.66 19.30
N ILE A 117 1.49 5.66 18.43
CA ILE A 117 1.46 7.08 18.84
C ILE A 117 0.22 7.39 19.67
N PHE A 118 -0.95 6.90 19.24
CA PHE A 118 -2.18 7.05 20.00
C PHE A 118 -2.08 6.43 21.41
N ALA A 119 -1.51 5.23 21.52
CA ALA A 119 -1.28 4.56 22.80
C ALA A 119 -0.35 5.37 23.70
N VAL A 120 0.76 5.91 23.16
CA VAL A 120 1.68 6.78 23.91
C VAL A 120 0.96 8.04 24.41
N MET A 121 0.18 8.70 23.57
CA MET A 121 -0.60 9.88 23.97
C MET A 121 -1.57 9.57 25.11
N VAL A 122 -2.30 8.45 25.02
CA VAL A 122 -3.24 8.02 26.07
C VAL A 122 -2.52 7.74 27.40
N ILE A 123 -1.37 7.06 27.36
CA ILE A 123 -0.58 6.74 28.57
C ILE A 123 -0.06 8.03 29.23
N LEU A 124 0.47 8.97 28.45
CA LEU A 124 0.99 10.23 28.95
C LEU A 124 -0.12 11.09 29.59
N ASN A 125 -1.24 11.24 28.90
CA ASN A 125 -2.37 12.04 29.39
C ASN A 125 -3.02 11.45 30.65
N ARG A 126 -3.02 10.12 30.80
CA ARG A 126 -3.58 9.44 31.98
C ARG A 126 -2.70 9.55 33.23
N ASN A 127 -1.38 9.57 33.06
CA ASN A 127 -0.44 9.47 34.19
C ASN A 127 0.13 10.81 34.66
N TYR A 128 0.12 11.85 33.83
CA TYR A 128 0.92 13.07 34.06
C TYR A 128 0.15 14.38 33.71
N HIS A 129 -1.18 14.37 33.89
CA HIS A 129 -2.20 15.37 33.50
C HIS A 129 -1.79 16.85 33.25
N ALA A 130 -0.90 17.46 34.05
CA ALA A 130 -0.51 18.86 33.88
C ALA A 130 0.73 19.07 32.98
N ASP A 131 1.80 18.29 33.16
CA ASP A 131 3.07 18.44 32.43
C ASP A 131 3.09 17.62 31.12
N ALA A 132 2.28 16.56 31.03
CA ALA A 132 2.24 15.71 29.84
C ALA A 132 1.41 16.24 28.69
N ASN A 133 0.55 17.26 28.90
CA ASN A 133 -0.22 17.84 27.80
C ASN A 133 0.70 18.52 26.79
N LEU A 134 1.73 19.24 27.24
CA LEU A 134 2.69 19.89 26.34
C LEU A 134 3.56 18.84 25.61
N LEU A 135 3.97 17.79 26.32
CA LEU A 135 4.75 16.69 25.75
C LEU A 135 3.94 15.88 24.73
N SER A 136 2.67 15.58 25.01
CA SER A 136 1.79 14.84 24.11
C SER A 136 1.45 15.64 22.85
N ILE A 137 1.23 16.96 22.99
CA ILE A 137 1.08 17.87 21.85
C ILE A 137 2.37 17.89 21.01
N LEU A 138 3.54 18.02 21.64
CA LEU A 138 4.83 18.04 20.93
C LEU A 138 5.07 16.74 20.14
N ILE A 139 4.81 15.58 20.76
CA ILE A 139 4.89 14.27 20.09
C ILE A 139 3.91 14.19 18.91
N GLY A 140 2.68 14.68 19.10
CA GLY A 140 1.67 14.73 18.05
C GLY A 140 2.08 15.59 16.86
N ILE A 141 2.61 16.78 17.12
CA ILE A 141 3.11 17.68 16.07
C ILE A 141 4.31 17.04 15.36
N LEU A 142 5.28 16.48 16.09
CA LEU A 142 6.44 15.82 15.50
C LEU A 142 6.00 14.68 14.57
N PHE A 143 5.05 13.85 15.03
CA PHE A 143 4.54 12.76 14.23
C PHE A 143 3.78 13.26 12.99
N LEU A 144 2.85 14.21 13.14
CA LEU A 144 2.00 14.69 12.05
C LEU A 144 2.78 15.44 10.97
N PHE A 145 3.76 16.27 11.35
CA PHE A 145 4.46 17.17 10.43
C PHE A 145 5.79 16.63 9.90
N PHE A 146 6.44 15.70 10.62
CA PHE A 146 7.73 15.15 10.19
C PHE A 146 7.65 13.67 9.88
N VAL A 147 7.25 12.85 10.85
CA VAL A 147 7.32 11.38 10.70
C VAL A 147 6.34 10.88 9.64
N LEU A 148 5.07 11.27 9.74
CA LEU A 148 4.02 10.82 8.82
C LEU A 148 4.28 11.28 7.37
N PRO A 149 4.60 12.55 7.08
CA PRO A 149 4.90 12.99 5.71
C PRO A 149 6.16 12.32 5.15
N PHE A 150 7.20 12.13 5.98
CA PHE A 150 8.40 11.42 5.57
C PHE A 150 8.11 9.97 5.20
N CYS A 151 7.33 9.27 6.03
CA CYS A 151 6.86 7.92 5.71
C CYS A 151 6.09 7.92 4.38
N LEU A 152 5.06 8.76 4.24
CA LEU A 152 4.23 8.89 3.03
C LEU A 152 5.06 9.15 1.77
N LEU A 153 6.10 9.99 1.86
CA LEU A 153 7.02 10.28 0.75
C LEU A 153 7.84 9.05 0.35
N ILE A 154 8.31 8.25 1.32
CA ILE A 154 9.01 6.99 1.03
C ILE A 154 8.10 6.02 0.26
N ILE A 155 6.83 5.89 0.63
CA ILE A 155 5.89 5.00 -0.09
C ILE A 155 5.62 5.52 -1.48
N PHE A 156 5.40 6.82 -1.61
CA PHE A 156 5.20 7.43 -2.91
C PHE A 156 6.39 7.14 -3.83
N GLY A 157 7.61 7.37 -3.33
CA GLY A 157 8.85 7.07 -4.06
C GLY A 157 9.00 5.58 -4.42
N MET A 158 8.75 4.66 -3.48
CA MET A 158 8.80 3.22 -3.74
C MET A 158 7.74 2.77 -4.75
N THR A 159 6.53 3.34 -4.69
CA THR A 159 5.45 3.04 -5.64
C THR A 159 5.83 3.48 -7.05
N ILE A 160 6.37 4.69 -7.20
CA ILE A 160 6.88 5.21 -8.48
C ILE A 160 8.02 4.32 -9.00
N ALA A 161 8.97 3.93 -8.14
CA ALA A 161 10.04 3.00 -8.54
C ALA A 161 9.48 1.64 -9.01
N GLY A 162 8.46 1.10 -8.32
CA GLY A 162 7.75 -0.11 -8.72
C GLY A 162 7.06 0.00 -10.09
N ILE A 163 6.44 1.16 -10.36
CA ILE A 163 5.83 1.47 -11.66
C ILE A 163 6.90 1.51 -12.76
N ILE A 164 8.03 2.19 -12.53
CA ILE A 164 9.14 2.29 -13.49
C ILE A 164 9.70 0.90 -13.82
N MET A 165 9.95 0.06 -12.79
CA MET A 165 10.40 -1.32 -12.98
C MET A 165 9.39 -2.14 -13.78
N THR A 166 8.09 -2.01 -13.46
CA THR A 166 7.01 -2.70 -14.18
C THR A 166 6.95 -2.29 -15.66
N LEU A 167 7.13 -1.00 -15.96
CA LEU A 167 7.21 -0.48 -17.33
C LEU A 167 8.43 -1.02 -18.09
N GLN A 168 9.55 -1.25 -17.40
CA GLN A 168 10.72 -1.93 -17.95
C GLN A 168 10.48 -3.44 -18.17
N GLY A 169 9.40 -4.00 -17.60
CA GLY A 169 9.08 -5.44 -17.66
C GLY A 169 9.76 -6.25 -16.55
N ILE A 170 10.25 -5.58 -15.51
CA ILE A 170 10.89 -6.19 -14.35
C ILE A 170 9.87 -6.27 -13.22
N VAL A 171 9.76 -7.44 -12.56
CA VAL A 171 8.93 -7.59 -11.36
C VAL A 171 9.68 -6.95 -10.19
N PRO A 172 9.11 -5.90 -9.54
CA PRO A 172 9.79 -5.23 -8.45
C PRO A 172 9.83 -6.12 -7.20
N LYS A 173 10.94 -6.02 -6.47
CA LYS A 173 11.14 -6.64 -5.17
C LYS A 173 11.24 -5.54 -4.13
N PHE A 174 10.22 -5.40 -3.29
CA PHE A 174 10.25 -4.42 -2.22
C PHE A 174 10.86 -5.03 -0.95
N PRO A 175 11.67 -4.26 -0.19
CA PRO A 175 12.15 -4.68 1.12
C PRO A 175 11.01 -4.73 2.14
N LEU A 176 11.15 -5.55 3.19
CA LEU A 176 10.25 -5.59 4.36
C LEU A 176 8.77 -5.91 4.05
N LEU A 177 8.53 -6.83 3.12
CA LEU A 177 7.20 -7.30 2.76
C LEU A 177 6.75 -8.51 3.60
N PHE A 178 5.55 -8.41 4.18
CA PHE A 178 4.78 -9.61 4.49
C PHE A 178 4.33 -10.27 3.19
N LYS A 179 4.72 -11.54 2.99
CA LYS A 179 4.29 -12.32 1.82
C LYS A 179 2.89 -12.88 2.09
N PHE A 180 1.86 -12.08 1.83
CA PHE A 180 0.47 -12.55 1.88
C PHE A 180 0.17 -13.48 0.71
N PHE A 181 0.65 -13.12 -0.50
CA PHE A 181 0.59 -13.97 -1.67
C PHE A 181 1.95 -14.65 -1.88
N LYS A 182 2.01 -15.97 -1.65
CA LYS A 182 3.24 -16.75 -1.83
C LYS A 182 3.63 -16.88 -3.30
N TYR A 183 4.93 -16.82 -3.56
CA TYR A 183 5.56 -17.38 -4.76
C TYR A 183 5.41 -18.89 -4.66
N LYS A 184 4.71 -19.52 -5.62
CA LYS A 184 4.83 -20.96 -5.80
C LYS A 184 5.97 -21.10 -6.80
N ASN A 185 7.14 -21.48 -6.29
CA ASN A 185 8.22 -21.98 -7.13
C ASN A 185 7.76 -23.29 -7.77
#